data_AF-A0A529PJR8-F1
#
_entry.id   AF-A0A529PJR8-F1
#
_cell.length_a   1.000
_cell.length_b   1.000
_cell.length_c   1.000
_cell.angle_alpha   90.00
_cell.angle_beta   90.00
_cell.angle_gamma   90.00
#
_symmetry.space_group_name_H-M   'P 1'
#
loop_
_entity.id
_entity.type
_entity.pdbx_description
1 polymer ?
#
loop_
_entity_poly.entity_id
_entity_poly.type
_entity_poly.pdbx_seq_one_letter_code
_entity_poly.pdbx_strand_id
1 'polypeptide(L)'
;AAKGVLGVVTYMVPDLEELLDRVFGQAIRHGLDLDFHADETDDVAAMSLKKIAEASLWNGFEGNILVGHCCSLARQPDLAVLDTLDKVAKAGLAVVSLPMCNLYLQDRRGDNTTPRWRGVTLLHEMRARGIPVAVASDNTRDPFYAYGDLDMLEVYRMATRILHFDHPVGDWPQAVAATPAKVMRLDGFGTLAAGDSADFIIFKGRSWTELLSRPESDRIVVRDGRTIERRLPDYAELDELMV
;
A
#
# COMPACT_ATOMS: atom_id res chain seq x y z
N ALA A 1 -2.47 -7.80 25.15
CA ALA A 1 -2.74 -7.71 23.70
C ALA A 1 -1.50 -8.19 22.94
N ALA A 2 -1.68 -8.97 21.88
CA ALA A 2 -0.61 -9.75 21.26
C ALA A 2 0.39 -8.95 20.38
N LYS A 3 0.28 -7.61 20.31
CA LYS A 3 1.16 -6.72 19.51
C LYS A 3 1.37 -7.22 18.05
N GLY A 4 0.35 -7.86 17.48
CA GLY A 4 0.40 -8.45 16.15
C GLY A 4 -0.75 -7.97 15.29
N VAL A 5 -0.71 -8.37 14.02
CA VAL A 5 -1.71 -8.05 13.01
C VAL A 5 -2.31 -9.36 12.50
N LEU A 6 -3.64 -9.42 12.38
CA LEU A 6 -4.32 -10.53 11.74
C LEU A 6 -4.50 -10.20 10.24
N GLY A 7 -3.76 -10.94 9.40
CA GLY A 7 -3.88 -10.87 7.95
C GLY A 7 -5.10 -11.64 7.43
N VAL A 8 -5.83 -11.05 6.48
CA VAL A 8 -7.09 -11.59 5.95
C VAL A 8 -7.14 -11.38 4.43
N VAL A 9 -7.61 -12.39 3.70
CA VAL A 9 -7.93 -12.26 2.27
C VAL A 9 -9.44 -12.33 2.12
N THR A 10 -10.03 -11.38 1.39
CA THR A 10 -11.48 -11.33 1.19
C THR A 10 -11.87 -11.61 -0.25
N TYR A 11 -12.98 -12.34 -0.40
CA TYR A 11 -13.68 -12.55 -1.66
C TYR A 11 -15.16 -12.28 -1.46
N MET A 12 -15.86 -11.91 -2.53
CA MET A 12 -17.32 -11.80 -2.51
C MET A 12 -17.95 -13.19 -2.44
N VAL A 13 -18.20 -13.67 -1.23
CA VAL A 13 -18.90 -14.92 -0.92
C VAL A 13 -20.24 -14.64 -0.22
N PRO A 14 -21.24 -15.53 -0.31
CA PRO A 14 -22.58 -15.28 0.24
C PRO A 14 -22.61 -14.94 1.74
N ASP A 15 -21.65 -15.46 2.51
CA ASP A 15 -21.52 -15.32 3.96
C ASP A 15 -20.40 -14.34 4.38
N LEU A 16 -19.93 -13.47 3.48
CA LEU A 16 -18.83 -12.54 3.74
C LEU A 16 -19.05 -11.70 5.01
N GLU A 17 -20.25 -11.20 5.24
CA GLU A 17 -20.57 -10.38 6.42
C GLU A 17 -20.41 -11.16 7.73
N GLU A 18 -20.90 -12.40 7.79
CA GLU A 18 -20.73 -13.28 8.96
C GLU A 18 -19.25 -13.62 9.19
N LEU A 19 -18.50 -13.87 8.11
CA LEU A 19 -17.07 -14.15 8.19
C LEU A 19 -16.29 -12.93 8.69
N LEU A 20 -16.64 -11.72 8.24
CA LEU A 20 -16.05 -10.48 8.73
C LEU A 20 -16.35 -10.29 10.23
N ASP A 21 -17.60 -10.49 10.66
CA ASP A 21 -17.95 -10.40 12.09
C ASP A 21 -17.11 -11.36 12.95
N ARG A 22 -16.85 -12.58 12.44
CA ARG A 22 -15.97 -13.54 13.13
C ARG A 22 -14.53 -13.04 13.18
N VAL A 23 -13.99 -12.50 12.08
CA VAL A 23 -12.65 -11.90 12.03
C VAL A 23 -12.51 -10.76 13.03
N PHE A 24 -13.43 -9.79 13.00
CA PHE A 24 -13.46 -8.66 13.92
C PHE A 24 -13.58 -9.13 15.38
N GLY A 25 -14.48 -10.07 15.67
CA GLY A 25 -14.61 -10.66 16.99
C GLY A 25 -13.31 -11.31 17.51
N GLN A 26 -12.55 -12.00 16.65
CA GLN A 26 -11.24 -12.53 17.04
C GLN A 26 -10.21 -11.42 17.25
N ALA A 27 -10.15 -10.44 16.36
CA ALA A 27 -9.22 -9.32 16.48
C ALA A 27 -9.43 -8.55 17.79
N ILE A 28 -10.69 -8.26 18.15
CA ILE A 28 -11.06 -7.63 19.43
C ILE A 28 -10.64 -8.51 20.61
N ARG A 29 -11.00 -9.79 20.59
CA ARG A 29 -10.70 -10.73 21.67
C ARG A 29 -9.19 -10.83 21.96
N HIS A 30 -8.37 -10.73 20.92
CA HIS A 30 -6.92 -10.90 21.04
C HIS A 30 -6.13 -9.56 21.07
N GLY A 31 -6.81 -8.44 20.84
CA GLY A 31 -6.19 -7.12 20.71
C GLY A 31 -5.19 -7.08 19.55
N LEU A 32 -5.64 -7.50 18.37
CA LEU A 32 -4.89 -7.50 17.12
C LEU A 32 -5.39 -6.36 16.22
N ASP A 33 -4.48 -5.70 15.51
CA ASP A 33 -4.85 -4.86 14.37
C ASP A 33 -5.18 -5.77 13.16
N LEU A 34 -5.75 -5.22 12.08
CA LEU A 34 -6.19 -5.97 10.90
C LEU A 34 -5.50 -5.50 9.62
N ASP A 35 -5.16 -6.43 8.74
CA ASP A 35 -4.63 -6.16 7.40
C ASP A 35 -5.33 -7.04 6.37
N PHE A 36 -6.00 -6.41 5.40
CA PHE A 36 -6.86 -7.06 4.42
C PHE A 36 -6.27 -6.97 3.01
N HIS A 37 -6.16 -8.11 2.33
CA HIS A 37 -6.10 -8.16 0.87
C HIS A 37 -7.53 -8.14 0.32
N ALA A 38 -7.92 -7.07 -0.36
CA ALA A 38 -9.29 -6.87 -0.81
C ALA A 38 -9.37 -6.30 -2.23
N ASP A 39 -10.32 -6.85 -2.99
CA ASP A 39 -10.77 -6.30 -4.28
C ASP A 39 -9.64 -6.06 -5.31
N GLU A 40 -8.61 -6.91 -5.32
CA GLU A 40 -7.58 -6.95 -6.37
C GLU A 40 -8.12 -7.59 -7.66
N THR A 41 -9.05 -6.92 -8.30
CA THR A 41 -9.71 -7.41 -9.51
C THR A 41 -10.31 -6.25 -10.31
N ASP A 42 -10.63 -6.53 -11.57
CA ASP A 42 -11.34 -5.63 -12.45
C ASP A 42 -12.87 -5.78 -12.33
N ASP A 43 -13.37 -6.75 -11.56
CA ASP A 43 -14.80 -6.99 -11.34
C ASP A 43 -15.44 -5.91 -10.45
N VAL A 44 -16.38 -5.15 -11.02
CA VAL A 44 -17.11 -4.08 -10.33
C VAL A 44 -18.02 -4.59 -9.20
N ALA A 45 -18.34 -5.88 -9.15
CA ALA A 45 -19.10 -6.48 -8.05
C ALA A 45 -18.24 -6.76 -6.81
N ALA A 46 -16.90 -6.72 -6.92
CA ALA A 46 -15.99 -6.85 -5.79
C ALA A 46 -16.02 -5.57 -4.93
N MET A 47 -16.73 -5.63 -3.80
CA MET A 47 -16.99 -4.50 -2.90
C MET A 47 -16.59 -4.82 -1.45
N SER A 48 -15.56 -5.64 -1.24
CA SER A 48 -15.11 -6.06 0.07
C SER A 48 -14.64 -4.88 0.92
N LEU A 49 -13.99 -3.86 0.33
CA LEU A 49 -13.58 -2.63 1.03
C LEU A 49 -14.75 -1.96 1.76
N LYS A 50 -15.89 -1.85 1.08
CA LYS A 50 -17.12 -1.31 1.69
C LYS A 50 -17.60 -2.19 2.84
N LYS A 51 -17.61 -3.51 2.64
CA LYS A 51 -18.06 -4.49 3.64
C LYS A 51 -17.15 -4.51 4.88
N ILE A 52 -15.85 -4.37 4.70
CA ILE A 52 -14.88 -4.25 5.80
C ILE A 52 -15.16 -2.97 6.61
N ALA A 53 -15.40 -1.84 5.94
CA ALA A 53 -15.74 -0.58 6.63
C ALA A 53 -17.07 -0.70 7.41
N GLU A 54 -18.10 -1.33 6.81
CA GLU A 54 -19.39 -1.59 7.48
C GLU A 54 -19.21 -2.49 8.72
N ALA A 55 -18.46 -3.59 8.59
CA ALA A 55 -18.19 -4.53 9.67
C ALA A 55 -17.37 -3.89 10.80
N SER A 56 -16.37 -3.06 10.48
CA SER A 56 -15.59 -2.30 11.46
C SER A 56 -16.49 -1.41 12.33
N LEU A 57 -17.37 -0.63 11.68
CA LEU A 57 -18.32 0.25 12.37
C LEU A 57 -19.33 -0.53 13.21
N TRP A 58 -19.83 -1.64 12.69
CA TRP A 58 -20.79 -2.50 13.38
C TRP A 58 -20.21 -3.13 14.65
N ASN A 59 -18.98 -3.64 14.55
CA ASN A 59 -18.28 -4.28 15.67
C ASN A 59 -17.64 -3.27 16.63
N GLY A 60 -17.67 -1.96 16.33
CA GLY A 60 -17.05 -0.92 17.14
C GLY A 60 -15.54 -1.13 17.29
N PHE A 61 -14.87 -1.54 16.20
CA PHE A 61 -13.45 -1.87 16.23
C PHE A 61 -12.57 -0.62 16.42
N GLU A 62 -11.73 -0.63 17.45
CA GLU A 62 -10.83 0.50 17.78
C GLU A 62 -9.39 0.28 17.33
N GLY A 63 -9.06 -0.91 16.79
CA GLY A 63 -7.72 -1.21 16.27
C GLY A 63 -7.47 -0.55 14.91
N ASN A 64 -6.21 -0.59 14.45
CA ASN A 64 -5.87 -0.12 13.12
C ASN A 64 -6.33 -1.14 12.08
N ILE A 65 -6.82 -0.65 10.94
CA ILE A 65 -7.19 -1.48 9.78
C ILE A 65 -6.44 -0.94 8.56
N LEU A 66 -5.67 -1.81 7.91
CA LEU A 66 -5.09 -1.57 6.59
C LEU A 66 -5.83 -2.43 5.55
N VAL A 67 -6.11 -1.86 4.39
CA VAL A 67 -6.67 -2.60 3.26
C VAL A 67 -5.80 -2.37 2.02
N GLY A 68 -5.28 -3.46 1.45
CA GLY A 68 -4.47 -3.48 0.25
C GLY A 68 -5.29 -3.56 -1.03
N HIS A 69 -4.69 -3.12 -2.14
CA HIS A 69 -5.17 -3.20 -3.53
C HIS A 69 -6.39 -2.32 -3.82
N CYS A 70 -7.60 -2.76 -3.46
CA CYS A 70 -8.86 -2.04 -3.70
C CYS A 70 -9.06 -1.62 -5.17
N CYS A 71 -8.56 -2.43 -6.12
CA CYS A 71 -8.47 -2.08 -7.54
C CYS A 71 -9.83 -1.87 -8.19
N SER A 72 -10.80 -2.73 -7.87
CA SER A 72 -12.13 -2.70 -8.50
C SER A 72 -12.86 -1.36 -8.29
N LEU A 73 -12.56 -0.65 -7.19
CA LEU A 73 -13.16 0.64 -6.85
C LEU A 73 -13.00 1.66 -7.98
N ALA A 74 -11.89 1.63 -8.71
CA ALA A 74 -11.64 2.55 -9.84
C ALA A 74 -12.56 2.31 -11.05
N ARG A 75 -13.30 1.20 -11.07
CA ARG A 75 -14.24 0.82 -12.14
C ARG A 75 -15.70 0.84 -11.71
N GLN A 76 -15.96 1.00 -10.41
CA GLN A 76 -17.32 1.03 -9.89
C GLN A 76 -18.04 2.33 -10.26
N PRO A 77 -19.39 2.34 -10.31
CA PRO A 77 -20.15 3.57 -10.54
C PRO A 77 -19.86 4.65 -9.49
N ASP A 78 -19.80 5.91 -9.90
CA ASP A 78 -19.42 7.05 -9.03
C ASP A 78 -20.17 7.09 -7.70
N LEU A 79 -21.49 6.85 -7.70
CA LEU A 79 -22.27 6.86 -6.45
C LEU A 79 -21.85 5.74 -5.48
N ALA A 80 -21.48 4.57 -5.99
CA ALA A 80 -20.98 3.47 -5.16
C ALA A 80 -19.58 3.76 -4.63
N VAL A 81 -18.74 4.42 -5.43
CA VAL A 81 -17.42 4.91 -5.01
C VAL A 81 -17.55 5.90 -3.86
N LEU A 82 -18.38 6.94 -4.02
CA LEU A 82 -18.59 7.96 -2.99
C LEU A 82 -19.09 7.32 -1.68
N ASP A 83 -20.08 6.44 -1.78
CA ASP A 83 -20.64 5.73 -0.62
C ASP A 83 -19.62 4.84 0.09
N THR A 84 -18.74 4.18 -0.66
CA THR A 84 -17.64 3.36 -0.11
C THR A 84 -16.62 4.24 0.60
N LEU A 85 -16.15 5.30 -0.05
CA LEU A 85 -15.13 6.19 0.51
C LEU A 85 -15.61 6.89 1.78
N ASP A 86 -16.87 7.30 1.85
CA ASP A 86 -17.44 7.94 3.04
C ASP A 86 -17.49 6.96 4.23
N LYS A 87 -17.79 5.68 3.97
CA LYS A 87 -17.74 4.62 5.00
C LYS A 87 -16.31 4.32 5.46
N VAL A 88 -15.38 4.18 4.51
CA VAL A 88 -13.95 3.96 4.79
C VAL A 88 -13.38 5.07 5.66
N ALA A 89 -13.68 6.34 5.32
CA ALA A 89 -13.27 7.50 6.11
C ALA A 89 -13.90 7.48 7.52
N LYS A 90 -15.21 7.22 7.62
CA LYS A 90 -15.92 7.13 8.91
C LYS A 90 -15.37 6.02 9.80
N ALA A 91 -14.99 4.89 9.21
CA ALA A 91 -14.45 3.73 9.90
C ALA A 91 -12.95 3.87 10.23
N GLY A 92 -12.27 4.91 9.75
CA GLY A 92 -10.86 5.18 10.05
C GLY A 92 -9.88 4.20 9.42
N LEU A 93 -10.26 3.54 8.32
CA LEU A 93 -9.39 2.61 7.60
C LEU A 93 -8.23 3.36 6.93
N ALA A 94 -7.07 2.71 6.85
CA ALA A 94 -5.99 3.08 5.95
C ALA A 94 -6.03 2.20 4.68
N VAL A 95 -5.55 2.73 3.56
CA VAL A 95 -5.46 2.00 2.29
C VAL A 95 -4.03 2.02 1.75
N VAL A 96 -3.54 0.87 1.28
CA VAL A 96 -2.27 0.77 0.55
C VAL A 96 -2.52 0.31 -0.88
N SER A 97 -2.10 1.13 -1.85
CA SER A 97 -2.07 0.74 -3.27
C SER A 97 -0.71 0.11 -3.59
N LEU A 98 -0.66 -0.79 -4.57
CA LEU A 98 0.54 -1.56 -4.88
C LEU A 98 0.87 -1.37 -6.37
N PRO A 99 1.27 -0.13 -6.78
CA PRO A 99 1.02 0.34 -8.13
C PRO A 99 1.75 -0.45 -9.21
N MET A 100 2.94 -0.97 -8.91
CA MET A 100 3.71 -1.76 -9.87
C MET A 100 3.08 -3.14 -10.09
N CYS A 101 2.70 -3.82 -9.02
CA CYS A 101 2.05 -5.13 -9.06
C CYS A 101 0.65 -5.03 -9.65
N ASN A 102 -0.14 -4.05 -9.22
CA ASN A 102 -1.46 -3.83 -9.79
C ASN A 102 -1.38 -3.45 -11.28
N LEU A 103 -0.43 -2.60 -11.71
CA LEU A 103 -0.23 -2.31 -13.13
C LEU A 103 0.16 -3.57 -13.94
N TYR A 104 0.88 -4.52 -13.33
CA TYR A 104 1.32 -5.75 -13.97
C TYR A 104 0.23 -6.83 -14.06
N LEU A 105 -0.58 -6.95 -13.01
CA LEU A 105 -1.59 -7.99 -12.82
C LEU A 105 -2.96 -7.61 -13.39
N GLN A 106 -3.35 -6.34 -13.26
CA GLN A 106 -4.67 -5.90 -13.65
C GLN A 106 -4.77 -5.68 -15.16
N ASP A 107 -5.98 -5.85 -15.70
CA ASP A 107 -6.25 -5.85 -17.14
C ASP A 107 -5.33 -6.81 -17.92
N ARG A 108 -5.00 -7.96 -17.31
CA ARG A 108 -4.25 -9.02 -18.00
C ARG A 108 -5.18 -9.72 -18.97
N ARG A 109 -4.93 -9.55 -20.27
CA ARG A 109 -5.84 -10.00 -21.34
C ARG A 109 -5.32 -11.28 -22.01
N GLY A 110 -6.20 -12.28 -22.18
CA GLY A 110 -5.89 -13.52 -22.89
C GLY A 110 -6.06 -13.45 -24.41
N ASP A 111 -6.50 -12.30 -24.94
CA ASP A 111 -6.83 -12.07 -26.35
C ASP A 111 -5.69 -11.44 -27.17
N ASN A 112 -4.47 -11.40 -26.61
CA ASN A 112 -3.27 -10.78 -27.21
C ASN A 112 -3.41 -9.26 -27.49
N THR A 113 -4.17 -8.53 -26.67
CA THR A 113 -4.26 -7.07 -26.78
C THR A 113 -3.66 -6.35 -25.56
N THR A 114 -3.32 -5.07 -25.75
CA THR A 114 -2.71 -4.23 -24.71
C THR A 114 -3.73 -3.82 -23.63
N PRO A 115 -3.34 -3.83 -22.34
CA PRO A 115 -4.10 -3.20 -21.24
C PRO A 115 -4.56 -1.77 -21.57
N ARG A 116 -5.73 -1.41 -21.07
CA ARG A 116 -6.48 -0.17 -21.31
C ARG A 116 -6.73 0.64 -20.04
N TRP A 117 -6.66 0.03 -18.86
CA TRP A 117 -6.75 0.75 -17.58
C TRP A 117 -5.55 0.44 -16.66
N ARG A 118 -5.32 1.30 -15.66
CA ARG A 118 -4.04 1.34 -14.92
C ARG A 118 -3.91 0.32 -13.79
N GLY A 119 -4.99 -0.34 -13.38
CA GLY A 119 -4.95 -1.32 -12.29
C GLY A 119 -5.07 -0.74 -10.88
N VAL A 120 -4.93 0.57 -10.67
CA VAL A 120 -4.76 1.14 -9.33
C VAL A 120 -6.02 1.79 -8.76
N THR A 121 -6.13 1.79 -7.43
CA THR A 121 -7.26 2.41 -6.70
C THR A 121 -7.18 3.95 -6.59
N LEU A 122 -8.19 4.55 -5.96
CA LEU A 122 -8.53 5.98 -5.97
C LEU A 122 -7.86 6.77 -4.83
N LEU A 123 -6.52 6.83 -4.81
CA LEU A 123 -5.78 7.43 -3.70
C LEU A 123 -5.97 8.95 -3.54
N HIS A 124 -6.22 9.69 -4.63
CA HIS A 124 -6.48 11.14 -4.53
C HIS A 124 -7.81 11.42 -3.83
N GLU A 125 -8.84 10.66 -4.17
CA GLU A 125 -10.19 10.74 -3.62
C GLU A 125 -10.23 10.31 -2.15
N MET A 126 -9.43 9.29 -1.81
CA MET A 126 -9.21 8.86 -0.43
C MET A 126 -8.51 9.96 0.38
N ARG A 127 -7.40 10.50 -0.12
CA ARG A 127 -6.66 11.57 0.55
C ARG A 127 -7.53 12.81 0.77
N ALA A 128 -8.35 13.19 -0.22
CA ALA A 128 -9.28 14.31 -0.11
C ALA A 128 -10.32 14.14 1.02
N ARG A 129 -10.59 12.89 1.44
CA ARG A 129 -11.48 12.54 2.55
C ARG A 129 -10.74 12.30 3.88
N GLY A 130 -9.43 12.54 3.92
CA GLY A 130 -8.62 12.29 5.11
C GLY A 130 -8.33 10.81 5.40
N ILE A 131 -8.59 9.91 4.45
CA ILE A 131 -8.20 8.51 4.57
C ILE A 131 -6.67 8.42 4.47
N PRO A 132 -5.99 7.77 5.44
CA PRO A 132 -4.56 7.52 5.33
C PRO A 132 -4.26 6.61 4.13
N VAL A 133 -3.40 7.08 3.24
CA VAL A 133 -3.02 6.35 2.02
C VAL A 133 -1.52 6.09 1.96
N ALA A 134 -1.14 4.90 1.51
CA ALA A 134 0.23 4.50 1.28
C ALA A 134 0.41 3.83 -0.09
N VAL A 135 1.66 3.70 -0.53
CA VAL A 135 2.04 2.82 -1.64
C VAL A 135 3.17 1.89 -1.22
N ALA A 136 3.16 0.65 -1.72
CA ALA A 136 4.15 -0.38 -1.41
C ALA A 136 4.54 -1.19 -2.65
N SER A 137 5.61 -1.99 -2.55
CA SER A 137 6.09 -2.87 -3.62
C SER A 137 5.22 -4.09 -3.84
N ASP A 138 4.58 -4.60 -2.78
CA ASP A 138 3.98 -5.94 -2.72
C ASP A 138 5.04 -7.04 -2.86
N ASN A 139 4.93 -7.82 -3.92
CA ASN A 139 5.77 -8.92 -4.34
C ASN A 139 7.15 -8.46 -4.83
N THR A 140 8.12 -9.36 -4.73
CA THR A 140 9.45 -9.19 -5.32
C THR A 140 9.99 -10.53 -5.78
N ARG A 141 10.18 -10.67 -7.11
CA ARG A 141 10.68 -11.88 -7.76
C ARG A 141 9.95 -13.15 -7.32
N ASP A 142 8.62 -13.11 -7.36
CA ASP A 142 7.76 -14.23 -6.96
C ASP A 142 6.73 -14.59 -8.07
N PRO A 143 5.87 -15.60 -7.86
CA PRO A 143 4.90 -16.03 -8.87
C PRO A 143 3.89 -14.98 -9.33
N PHE A 144 3.63 -13.93 -8.55
CA PHE A 144 2.68 -12.87 -8.87
C PHE A 144 3.37 -11.69 -9.56
N TYR A 145 4.57 -11.34 -9.12
CA TYR A 145 5.39 -10.29 -9.73
C TYR A 145 6.84 -10.73 -9.84
N ALA A 146 7.26 -11.04 -11.06
CA ALA A 146 8.58 -11.60 -11.34
C ALA A 146 9.76 -10.61 -11.19
N TYR A 147 9.48 -9.36 -10.83
CA TYR A 147 10.46 -8.26 -10.82
C TYR A 147 10.56 -7.58 -9.45
N GLY A 148 11.41 -6.56 -9.33
CA GLY A 148 11.58 -5.77 -8.11
C GLY A 148 12.83 -6.12 -7.30
N ASP A 149 13.26 -5.18 -6.46
CA ASP A 149 14.43 -5.29 -5.57
C ASP A 149 14.20 -4.63 -4.18
N LEU A 150 12.92 -4.42 -3.81
CA LEU A 150 12.49 -3.76 -2.57
C LEU A 150 12.92 -2.28 -2.44
N ASP A 151 13.28 -1.59 -3.52
CA ASP A 151 13.59 -0.16 -3.49
C ASP A 151 12.32 0.72 -3.38
N MET A 152 12.08 1.29 -2.19
CA MET A 152 10.97 2.22 -1.97
C MET A 152 11.05 3.51 -2.80
N LEU A 153 12.23 3.94 -3.27
CA LEU A 153 12.31 5.05 -4.23
C LEU A 153 11.75 4.64 -5.59
N GLU A 154 11.99 3.41 -6.03
CA GLU A 154 11.39 2.88 -7.25
C GLU A 154 9.86 2.84 -7.12
N VAL A 155 9.35 2.30 -6.01
CA VAL A 155 7.91 2.26 -5.72
C VAL A 155 7.33 3.67 -5.80
N TYR A 156 7.92 4.65 -5.12
CA TYR A 156 7.42 6.03 -5.13
C TYR A 156 7.48 6.66 -6.53
N ARG A 157 8.59 6.46 -7.26
CA ARG A 157 8.76 6.95 -8.63
C ARG A 157 7.72 6.38 -9.60
N MET A 158 7.43 5.08 -9.48
CA MET A 158 6.38 4.43 -10.28
C MET A 158 4.99 4.88 -9.85
N ALA A 159 4.73 4.99 -8.54
CA ALA A 159 3.49 5.56 -8.02
C ALA A 159 3.25 6.98 -8.55
N THR A 160 4.27 7.84 -8.58
CA THR A 160 4.14 9.18 -9.16
C THR A 160 3.62 9.14 -10.59
N ARG A 161 4.13 8.25 -11.44
CA ARG A 161 3.74 8.15 -12.85
C ARG A 161 2.37 7.49 -13.04
N ILE A 162 2.08 6.46 -12.25
CA ILE A 162 0.86 5.64 -12.37
C ILE A 162 -0.34 6.35 -11.74
N LEU A 163 -0.15 6.96 -10.57
CA LEU A 163 -1.19 7.60 -9.77
C LEU A 163 -1.19 9.14 -9.90
N HIS A 164 -0.27 9.72 -10.68
CA HIS A 164 -0.13 11.18 -10.82
C HIS A 164 0.09 11.89 -9.47
N PHE A 165 1.14 11.50 -8.74
CA PHE A 165 1.56 12.22 -7.53
C PHE A 165 2.39 13.48 -7.85
N ASP A 166 2.50 13.85 -9.12
CA ASP A 166 3.20 15.04 -9.59
C ASP A 166 2.26 16.22 -9.85
N HIS A 167 2.84 17.42 -9.99
CA HIS A 167 2.18 18.66 -10.43
C HIS A 167 0.82 19.00 -9.75
N PRO A 168 0.83 19.36 -8.45
CA PRO A 168 1.98 19.52 -7.57
C PRO A 168 2.31 18.23 -6.79
N VAL A 169 3.57 18.10 -6.36
CA VAL A 169 3.99 16.96 -5.51
C VAL A 169 3.25 16.96 -4.17
N GLY A 170 2.99 18.15 -3.59
CA GLY A 170 2.31 18.26 -2.30
C GLY A 170 2.95 17.38 -1.23
N ASP A 171 2.11 16.69 -0.46
CA ASP A 171 2.54 15.79 0.63
C ASP A 171 2.62 14.32 0.22
N TRP A 172 2.56 13.99 -1.08
CA TRP A 172 2.64 12.60 -1.54
C TRP A 172 3.87 11.81 -1.05
N PRO A 173 5.05 12.42 -0.77
CA PRO A 173 6.17 11.69 -0.17
C PRO A 173 5.81 11.04 1.18
N GLN A 174 4.79 11.53 1.89
CA GLN A 174 4.34 10.91 3.14
C GLN A 174 3.75 9.50 2.92
N ALA A 175 3.24 9.19 1.72
CA ALA A 175 2.65 7.89 1.39
C ALA A 175 3.66 6.73 1.35
N VAL A 176 4.97 7.03 1.39
CA VAL A 176 6.05 6.04 1.49
C VAL A 176 6.93 6.21 2.73
N ALA A 177 6.54 7.11 3.64
CA ALA A 177 7.30 7.46 4.83
C ALA A 177 6.40 7.63 6.07
N ALA A 178 5.98 8.85 6.37
CA ALA A 178 5.25 9.17 7.60
C ALA A 178 3.89 8.46 7.73
N THR A 179 3.12 8.35 6.65
CA THR A 179 1.80 7.71 6.69
C THR A 179 1.88 6.22 7.02
N PRO A 180 2.66 5.37 6.31
CA PRO A 180 2.80 3.97 6.69
C PRO A 180 3.43 3.79 8.07
N ALA A 181 4.39 4.62 8.49
CA ALA A 181 4.92 4.58 9.85
C ALA A 181 3.84 4.79 10.92
N LYS A 182 2.95 5.77 10.72
CA LYS A 182 1.81 6.03 11.62
C LYS A 182 0.82 4.87 11.64
N VAL A 183 0.49 4.30 10.47
CA VAL A 183 -0.42 3.13 10.38
C VAL A 183 0.17 1.91 11.11
N MET A 184 1.48 1.70 11.01
CA MET A 184 2.19 0.62 11.71
C MET A 184 2.51 0.94 13.18
N ARG A 185 2.17 2.14 13.70
CA ARG A 185 2.51 2.61 15.06
C ARG A 185 4.02 2.58 15.34
N LEU A 186 4.83 2.94 14.34
CA LEU A 186 6.27 3.11 14.47
C LEU A 186 6.58 4.54 14.90
N ASP A 187 6.42 4.80 16.20
CA ASP A 187 6.68 6.12 16.79
C ASP A 187 8.13 6.57 16.52
N GLY A 188 8.29 7.82 16.07
CA GLY A 188 9.61 8.38 15.72
C GLY A 188 10.14 7.99 14.33
N PHE A 189 9.39 7.23 13.52
CA PHE A 189 9.79 6.85 12.16
C PHE A 189 9.01 7.61 11.08
N GLY A 190 9.61 7.70 9.89
CA GLY A 190 8.99 8.31 8.71
C GLY A 190 9.04 9.84 8.67
N THR A 191 9.56 10.48 9.71
CA THR A 191 9.79 11.93 9.80
C THR A 191 11.21 12.22 10.29
N LEU A 192 11.67 13.46 10.10
CA LEU A 192 12.94 13.93 10.64
C LEU A 192 12.69 15.07 11.62
N ALA A 193 13.14 14.93 12.86
CA ALA A 193 13.12 15.99 13.86
C ALA A 193 14.40 16.00 14.70
N ALA A 194 14.76 17.18 15.21
CA ALA A 194 15.91 17.30 16.10
C ALA A 194 15.62 16.58 17.43
N GLY A 195 16.53 15.70 17.85
CA GLY A 195 16.39 14.88 19.06
C GLY A 195 16.01 13.42 18.78
N ASP A 196 15.55 13.09 17.57
CA ASP A 196 15.24 11.72 17.14
C ASP A 196 16.48 10.95 16.67
N SER A 197 16.32 9.67 16.34
CA SER A 197 17.39 8.86 15.74
C SER A 197 17.87 9.49 14.42
N ALA A 198 19.17 9.41 14.18
CA ALA A 198 19.78 9.86 12.93
C ALA A 198 19.61 8.79 11.84
N ASP A 199 18.36 8.53 11.46
CA ASP A 199 17.94 7.56 10.46
C ASP A 199 17.37 8.28 9.22
N PHE A 200 18.14 8.33 8.14
CA PHE A 200 17.71 9.04 6.93
C PHE A 200 18.44 8.57 5.68
N ILE A 201 17.91 8.98 4.53
CA ILE A 201 18.48 8.71 3.22
C ILE A 201 18.82 10.04 2.55
N ILE A 202 20.05 10.17 2.04
CA ILE A 202 20.49 11.30 1.24
C ILE A 202 20.50 10.88 -0.23
N PHE A 203 19.84 11.63 -1.09
CA PHE A 203 19.88 11.44 -2.55
C PHE A 203 20.69 12.55 -3.22
N LYS A 204 21.18 12.32 -4.45
CA LYS A 204 21.85 13.35 -5.25
C LYS A 204 20.87 14.34 -5.86
N GLY A 205 19.68 13.89 -6.23
CA GLY A 205 18.61 14.71 -6.77
C GLY A 205 18.27 15.88 -5.85
N ARG A 206 18.27 17.10 -6.39
CA ARG A 206 18.07 18.35 -5.64
C ARG A 206 16.63 18.87 -5.72
N SER A 207 15.82 18.22 -6.56
CA SER A 207 14.40 18.49 -6.76
C SER A 207 13.67 17.17 -6.99
N TRP A 208 12.34 17.18 -6.90
CA TRP A 208 11.52 16.01 -7.23
C TRP A 208 11.70 15.55 -8.67
N THR A 209 11.87 16.46 -9.62
CA THR A 209 12.09 16.09 -11.02
C THR A 209 13.44 15.40 -11.20
N GLU A 210 14.49 15.85 -10.51
CA GLU A 210 15.80 15.18 -10.53
C GLU A 210 15.73 13.80 -9.87
N LEU A 211 15.21 13.74 -8.64
CA LEU A 211 15.12 12.52 -7.82
C LEU A 211 14.31 11.41 -8.51
N LEU A 212 13.21 11.77 -9.18
CA LEU A 212 12.31 10.80 -9.82
C LEU A 212 12.68 10.50 -11.30
N SER A 213 13.75 11.09 -11.82
CA SER A 213 14.20 10.86 -13.20
C SER A 213 15.03 9.59 -13.36
N ARG A 214 15.79 9.18 -12.34
CA ARG A 214 16.75 8.05 -12.42
C ARG A 214 16.67 7.16 -11.18
N PRO A 215 17.05 5.88 -11.29
CA PRO A 215 17.34 5.07 -10.11
C PRO A 215 18.53 5.70 -9.35
N GLU A 216 18.30 6.23 -8.15
CA GLU A 216 19.32 6.83 -7.27
C GLU A 216 19.93 5.76 -6.34
N SER A 217 20.37 4.65 -6.94
CA SER A 217 20.94 3.50 -6.20
C SER A 217 22.22 3.87 -5.44
N ASP A 218 22.88 4.96 -5.84
CA ASP A 218 24.08 5.55 -5.24
C ASP A 218 23.78 6.59 -4.14
N ARG A 219 22.56 6.61 -3.58
CA ARG A 219 22.10 7.39 -2.39
C ARG A 219 23.04 7.24 -1.18
N ILE A 220 22.76 7.77 0.00
CA ILE A 220 23.49 7.41 1.23
C ILE A 220 22.44 7.04 2.25
N VAL A 221 22.56 5.85 2.85
CA VAL A 221 21.65 5.43 3.92
C VAL A 221 22.40 5.54 5.24
N VAL A 222 21.84 6.32 6.16
CA VAL A 222 22.35 6.54 7.51
C VAL A 222 21.38 5.87 8.48
N ARG A 223 21.92 5.03 9.36
CA ARG A 223 21.21 4.37 10.46
C ARG A 223 21.96 4.67 11.76
N ASP A 224 21.27 5.18 12.77
CA ASP A 224 21.85 5.56 14.06
C ASP A 224 23.10 6.46 13.90
N GLY A 225 23.05 7.38 12.93
CA GLY A 225 24.14 8.31 12.64
C GLY A 225 25.34 7.72 11.89
N ARG A 226 25.25 6.47 11.42
CA ARG A 226 26.31 5.78 10.68
C ARG A 226 25.85 5.38 9.29
N THR A 227 26.71 5.57 8.30
CA THR A 227 26.46 5.09 6.94
C THR A 227 26.51 3.56 6.89
N ILE A 228 25.53 2.93 6.26
CA ILE A 228 25.52 1.47 6.05
C ILE A 228 26.00 1.08 4.65
N GLU A 229 26.54 -0.15 4.52
CA GLU A 229 26.93 -0.73 3.24
C GLU A 229 25.70 -1.03 2.37
N ARG A 230 25.84 -0.83 1.06
CA ARG A 230 24.74 -0.90 0.08
C ARG A 230 25.12 -1.63 -1.19
N ARG A 231 26.18 -2.42 -1.15
CA ARG A 231 26.54 -3.25 -2.30
C ARG A 231 25.44 -4.29 -2.46
N LEU A 232 24.73 -4.23 -3.59
CA LEU A 232 23.79 -5.29 -3.94
C LEU A 232 24.57 -6.59 -4.15
N PRO A 233 24.08 -7.73 -3.65
CA PRO A 233 24.68 -9.02 -3.92
C PRO A 233 24.62 -9.33 -5.42
N ASP A 234 25.59 -10.08 -5.92
CA ASP A 234 25.55 -10.56 -7.31
C ASP A 234 24.42 -11.60 -7.47
N TYR A 235 23.77 -11.65 -8.63
CA TYR A 235 22.74 -12.66 -8.87
C TYR A 235 23.28 -14.08 -8.76
N ALA A 236 24.55 -14.29 -9.09
CA ALA A 236 25.22 -15.60 -8.98
C ALA A 236 25.26 -16.14 -7.55
N GLU A 237 25.10 -15.29 -6.52
CA GLU A 237 24.99 -15.73 -5.12
C GLU A 237 23.71 -16.54 -4.85
N LEU A 238 22.72 -16.46 -5.75
CA LEU A 238 21.44 -17.16 -5.64
C LEU A 238 21.31 -18.36 -6.59
N ASP A 239 22.30 -18.63 -7.44
CA ASP A 239 22.18 -19.67 -8.50
C ASP A 239 21.84 -21.05 -7.92
N GLU A 240 22.40 -21.41 -6.76
CA GLU A 240 22.12 -22.69 -6.10
C GLU A 240 20.70 -22.78 -5.51
N LEU A 241 20.02 -21.66 -5.32
CA LEU A 241 18.66 -21.58 -4.78
C LEU A 241 17.58 -21.58 -5.88
N MET A 242 17.96 -21.35 -7.13
CA MET A 242 17.05 -21.18 -8.27
C MET A 242 16.97 -22.42 -9.19
N VAL A 243 17.38 -23.60 -8.67
CA VAL A 243 17.40 -24.89 -9.37
C VAL A 243 16.01 -25.54 -9.43
#